data_AF-A0A4Q3W6V2-F1
#
_entry.id   AF-A0A4Q3W6V2-F1
#
_cell.length_a   1.000
_cell.length_b   1.000
_cell.length_c   1.000
_cell.angle_alpha   90.00
_cell.angle_beta   90.00
_cell.angle_gamma   90.00
#
_symmetry.space_group_name_H-M   'P 1'
#
loop_
_entity.id
_entity.type
_entity.pdbx_description
1 polymer ?
#
loop_
_entity_poly.entity_id
_entity_poly.type
_entity_poly.pdbx_seq_one_letter_code
_entity_poly.pdbx_strand_id
1 'polypeptide(L)'
;MENLFDREVYNAIINRIESLTPNSAAKWGKMNVSQMLAHCAVAFGVPLSDKKLKGNFLMRLIGPMFKKQLYDDTPWKQSVQKMW
;
A
#
# COMPACT_ATOMS: atom_id res chain seq x y z
N MET A 1 9.53 -10.99 3.42
CA MET A 1 9.11 -9.59 3.62
C MET A 1 10.19 -8.84 4.37
N GLU A 2 10.62 -7.72 3.81
CA GLU A 2 11.54 -6.78 4.48
C GLU A 2 10.85 -6.16 5.71
N ASN A 3 11.62 -5.86 6.75
CA ASN A 3 11.10 -5.33 8.00
C ASN A 3 11.37 -3.82 8.12
N LEU A 4 10.32 -3.02 8.27
CA LEU A 4 10.45 -1.56 8.39
C LEU A 4 11.15 -1.11 9.69
N PHE A 5 11.25 -1.99 10.70
CA PHE A 5 12.01 -1.72 11.92
C PHE A 5 13.52 -1.86 11.72
N ASP A 6 13.96 -2.45 10.61
CA ASP A 6 15.38 -2.51 10.26
C ASP A 6 15.81 -1.15 9.70
N ARG A 7 16.87 -0.58 10.27
CA ARG A 7 17.33 0.77 9.94
C ARG A 7 17.67 0.95 8.46
N GLU A 8 18.25 -0.09 7.86
CA GLU A 8 18.62 -0.08 6.44
C GLU A 8 17.39 -0.02 5.54
N VAL A 9 16.38 -0.85 5.83
CA VAL A 9 15.10 -0.87 5.10
C VAL A 9 14.36 0.45 5.27
N TYR A 10 14.31 0.98 6.49
CA TYR A 10 13.73 2.30 6.78
C TYR A 10 14.37 3.39 5.93
N ASN A 11 15.71 3.50 5.94
CA ASN A 11 16.44 4.51 5.17
C ASN A 11 16.21 4.34 3.67
N ALA A 12 16.19 3.10 3.16
CA ALA A 12 15.92 2.82 1.76
C ALA A 12 14.51 3.30 1.33
N ILE A 13 13.49 3.09 2.18
CA ILE A 13 12.13 3.57 1.94
C ILE A 13 12.08 5.10 1.95
N ILE A 14 12.69 5.77 2.94
CA ILE A 14 12.75 7.23 3.02
C ILE A 14 13.42 7.83 1.78
N ASN A 15 14.60 7.33 1.41
CA ASN A 15 15.32 7.80 0.22
C ASN A 15 14.48 7.64 -1.06
N ARG A 16 13.71 6.55 -1.19
CA ARG A 16 12.80 6.35 -2.33
C ARG A 16 11.71 7.41 -2.37
N ILE A 17 11.11 7.74 -1.22
CA ILE A 17 10.07 8.79 -1.13
C ILE A 17 10.66 10.15 -1.48
N GLU A 18 11.84 10.49 -0.96
CA GLU A 18 12.51 11.77 -1.23
C GLU A 18 12.96 11.93 -2.68
N SER A 19 13.19 10.81 -3.39
CA SER A 19 13.53 10.83 -4.82
C SER A 19 12.35 11.11 -5.77
N LEU A 20 11.11 11.17 -5.24
CA LEU A 20 9.92 11.41 -6.06
C LEU A 20 9.86 12.88 -6.52
N THR A 21 9.52 13.07 -7.79
CA THR A 21 9.37 14.41 -8.42
C THR A 21 8.02 14.51 -9.14
N PRO A 22 7.54 15.72 -9.48
CA PRO A 22 6.33 15.87 -10.29
C PRO A 22 6.38 15.14 -11.64
N ASN A 23 7.59 14.86 -12.17
CA ASN A 23 7.80 14.18 -13.44
C ASN A 23 7.97 12.65 -13.31
N SER A 24 7.95 12.11 -12.08
CA SER A 24 8.11 10.66 -11.90
C SER A 24 6.91 9.92 -12.51
N ALA A 25 7.20 8.96 -13.39
CA ALA A 25 6.17 8.19 -14.08
C ALA A 25 5.40 7.29 -13.12
N ALA A 26 4.07 7.26 -13.27
CA ALA A 26 3.22 6.32 -12.56
C ALA A 26 3.57 4.88 -12.97
N LYS A 27 3.94 4.05 -12.00
CA LYS A 27 4.21 2.61 -12.23
C LYS A 27 2.94 1.76 -12.10
N TRP A 28 1.98 2.24 -11.33
CA TRP A 28 0.69 1.60 -11.10
C TRP A 28 -0.40 2.65 -11.22
N GLY A 29 -1.50 2.27 -11.88
CA GLY A 29 -2.66 3.13 -11.97
C GLY A 29 -2.46 4.37 -12.85
N LYS A 30 -3.19 5.44 -12.54
CA LYS A 30 -3.21 6.72 -13.27
C LYS A 30 -2.87 7.93 -12.39
N MET A 31 -2.76 7.75 -11.08
CA MET A 31 -2.41 8.82 -10.14
C MET A 31 -1.02 9.38 -10.41
N ASN A 32 -0.91 10.72 -10.42
CA ASN A 32 0.38 11.38 -10.35
C ASN A 32 0.98 11.25 -8.94
N VAL A 33 2.23 11.70 -8.77
CA VAL A 33 2.97 11.53 -7.51
C VAL A 33 2.25 12.13 -6.31
N SER A 34 1.71 13.35 -6.42
CA SER A 34 1.05 14.01 -5.28
C SER A 34 -0.25 13.30 -4.90
N GLN A 35 -1.03 12.86 -5.88
CA GLN A 35 -2.24 12.06 -5.66
C GLN A 35 -1.91 10.71 -5.00
N MET A 36 -0.87 10.03 -5.46
CA MET A 36 -0.46 8.74 -4.90
C MET A 36 0.01 8.87 -3.45
N LEU A 37 0.80 9.91 -3.12
CA LEU A 37 1.24 10.18 -1.75
C LEU A 37 0.04 10.47 -0.83
N ALA A 38 -0.91 11.31 -1.30
CA ALA A 38 -2.14 11.58 -0.55
C ALA A 38 -2.99 10.31 -0.36
N HIS A 39 -3.10 9.47 -1.39
CA HIS A 39 -3.85 8.22 -1.33
C HIS A 39 -3.26 7.25 -0.28
N CYS A 40 -1.93 7.07 -0.27
CA CYS A 40 -1.26 6.25 0.73
C CYS A 40 -1.51 6.76 2.17
N ALA A 41 -1.54 8.09 2.36
CA ALA A 41 -1.80 8.68 3.68
C ALA A 41 -3.20 8.34 4.24
N VAL A 42 -4.21 8.21 3.37
CA VAL A 42 -5.59 7.88 3.79
C VAL A 42 -5.66 6.55 4.52
N ALA A 43 -4.84 5.56 4.13
CA ALA A 43 -4.84 4.23 4.76
C ALA A 43 -4.49 4.29 6.26
N PHE A 44 -3.63 5.23 6.67
CA PHE A 44 -3.25 5.43 8.06
C PHE A 44 -4.38 6.01 8.93
N GLY A 45 -5.41 6.58 8.32
CA GLY A 45 -6.58 7.08 9.04
C GLY A 45 -7.37 5.97 9.75
N VAL A 46 -7.12 4.70 9.46
CA VAL A 46 -7.70 3.57 10.20
C VAL A 46 -6.85 3.22 11.45
N PRO A 47 -5.57 2.80 11.33
CA PRO A 47 -4.79 2.37 12.49
C PRO A 47 -4.43 3.52 13.44
N LEU A 48 -4.40 4.78 12.96
CA LEU A 48 -4.05 5.95 13.78
C LEU A 48 -5.27 6.68 14.36
N SER A 49 -6.46 6.09 14.29
CA SER A 49 -7.67 6.69 14.87
C SER A 49 -8.60 5.63 15.49
N ASP A 50 -9.60 6.07 16.26
CA ASP A 50 -10.64 5.20 16.82
C ASP A 50 -11.70 4.75 15.79
N LYS A 51 -11.39 4.85 14.49
CA LYS A 51 -12.31 4.53 13.41
C LYS A 51 -12.63 3.03 13.41
N LYS A 52 -13.85 2.68 13.83
CA LYS A 52 -14.37 1.31 13.75
C LYS A 52 -14.64 0.92 12.29
N LEU A 53 -13.91 -0.08 11.80
CA LEU A 53 -14.22 -0.73 10.53
C LEU A 53 -15.41 -1.69 10.69
N LYS A 54 -16.44 -1.54 9.87
CA LYS A 54 -17.50 -2.54 9.75
C LYS A 54 -16.96 -3.74 8.96
N GLY A 55 -16.77 -4.86 9.64
CA GLY A 55 -16.36 -6.10 8.98
C GLY A 55 -17.47 -6.62 8.06
N ASN A 56 -17.12 -6.99 6.82
CA ASN A 56 -18.03 -7.68 5.92
C ASN A 56 -17.99 -9.20 6.22
N PHE A 57 -19.13 -9.80 6.57
CA PHE A 57 -19.23 -11.23 6.89
C PHE A 57 -18.71 -12.11 5.75
N LEU A 58 -19.01 -11.75 4.49
CA LEU A 58 -18.52 -12.47 3.33
C LEU A 58 -16.99 -12.42 3.26
N MET A 59 -16.39 -11.25 3.49
CA MET A 59 -14.92 -11.09 3.51
C MET A 59 -14.26 -11.87 4.65
N ARG A 60 -14.95 -12.03 5.79
CA ARG A 60 -14.45 -12.87 6.89
C ARG A 60 -14.42 -14.36 6.50
N LEU A 61 -15.35 -14.82 5.67
CA LEU A 61 -15.40 -16.19 5.18
C LEU A 61 -14.37 -16.45 4.07
N ILE A 62 -14.23 -15.54 3.11
CA ILE A 62 -13.34 -15.74 1.96
C ILE A 62 -11.90 -15.25 2.18
N GLY A 63 -11.68 -14.37 3.16
CA GLY A 63 -10.38 -13.76 3.46
C GLY A 63 -9.21 -14.74 3.63
N PRO A 64 -9.37 -15.88 4.33
CA PRO A 64 -8.31 -16.87 4.48
C PRO A 64 -7.75 -17.41 3.15
N MET A 65 -8.57 -17.46 2.08
CA MET A 65 -8.12 -17.94 0.77
C MET A 65 -7.08 -17.01 0.13
N PHE A 66 -7.14 -15.70 0.44
CA PHE A 66 -6.22 -14.70 -0.09
C PHE A 66 -5.04 -14.43 0.84
N LYS A 67 -4.99 -15.04 2.04
CA LYS A 67 -3.98 -14.77 3.07
C LYS A 67 -2.55 -14.89 2.53
N LYS A 68 -2.25 -15.95 1.78
CA LYS A 68 -0.90 -16.15 1.21
C LYS A 68 -0.51 -15.02 0.27
N GLN A 69 -1.41 -14.60 -0.61
CA GLN A 69 -1.15 -13.51 -1.55
C GLN A 69 -0.95 -12.15 -0.85
N LEU A 70 -1.54 -11.95 0.33
CA LEU A 70 -1.41 -10.72 1.12
C LEU A 70 -0.05 -10.58 1.82
N TYR A 71 0.60 -11.68 2.18
CA TYR A 71 1.82 -11.67 3.02
C TYR A 71 3.06 -12.22 2.31
N ASP A 72 2.93 -12.71 1.09
CA ASP A 72 4.05 -13.21 0.29
C ASP A 72 4.78 -12.05 -0.43
N ASP A 73 6.05 -12.27 -0.77
CA ASP A 73 6.91 -11.27 -1.42
C ASP A 73 6.65 -11.18 -2.94
N THR A 74 5.75 -12.01 -3.48
CA THR A 74 5.36 -11.99 -4.89
C THR A 74 4.65 -10.67 -5.24
N PRO A 75 5.17 -9.87 -6.20
CA PRO A 75 4.53 -8.64 -6.61
C PRO A 75 3.10 -8.85 -7.13
N TRP A 76 2.19 -7.96 -6.74
CA TRP A 76 0.81 -7.98 -7.22
C TRP A 76 0.74 -7.74 -8.73
N LYS A 77 -0.18 -8.43 -9.41
CA LYS A 77 -0.44 -8.21 -10.83
C LYS A 77 -0.90 -6.77 -11.04
N GLN A 78 -0.24 -6.04 -11.95
CA GLN A 78 -0.52 -4.64 -12.25
C GLN A 78 -1.98 -4.38 -12.68
N SER A 79 -2.68 -5.40 -13.22
CA SER A 79 -4.08 -5.30 -13.62
C SER A 79 -5.06 -5.11 -12.45
N VAL A 80 -4.70 -5.53 -11.23
CA VAL A 80 -5.57 -5.44 -10.04
C VAL A 80 -5.66 -4.00 -9.50
N GLN A 81 -4.66 -3.17 -9.80
CA GLN A 81 -4.52 -1.81 -9.28
C GLN A 81 -4.90 -0.72 -10.30
N LYS A 82 -5.45 -1.09 -11.47
CA LYS A 82 -5.79 -0.15 -12.57
C LYS A 82 -6.90 0.87 -12.27
N MET A 83 -7.49 0.84 -11.07
CA MET A 83 -8.71 1.57 -10.75
C MET A 83 -8.49 3.01 -10.24
N TRP A 84 -7.24 3.42 -10.01
CA TRP A 84 -6.89 4.70 -9.40
C TRP A 84 -5.73 5.37 -10.13
#